data_AF-A0A8T0EYG8-F1
#
_entry.id   AF-A0A8T0EYG8-F1
#
_cell.length_a   1.000
_cell.length_b   1.000
_cell.length_c   1.000
_cell.angle_alpha   90.00
_cell.angle_beta   90.00
_cell.angle_gamma   90.00
#
_symmetry.space_group_name_H-M   'P 1'
#
loop_
_entity.id
_entity.type
_entity.pdbx_description
1 polymer ?
#
loop_
_entity_poly.entity_id
_entity_poly.type
_entity_poly.pdbx_seq_one_letter_code
_entity_poly.pdbx_strand_id
1 'polypeptide(L)'
;MIGTLVIVLPNAHIGGDLVIELGEKNHIFSSEAIKPINAKCIAFYADCNHKVEKVKDGFRIALTYNLVLKTEELVLPPLEDSRLCEAVKEYFDLKEEEQKLVCFLNHSYTEHGLKWNILKGEVG
;
A
#
# COMPACT_ATOMS: atom_id res chain seq x y z
N MET A 1 8.12 -2.52 6.00
CA MET A 1 7.87 -1.36 5.12
C MET A 1 6.53 -1.58 4.45
N ILE A 2 5.64 -0.59 4.46
CA ILE A 2 4.28 -0.70 3.88
C ILE A 2 4.06 0.19 2.66
N GLY A 3 4.84 1.26 2.52
CA GLY A 3 4.64 2.25 1.46
C GLY A 3 5.79 3.23 1.37
N THR A 4 5.62 4.19 0.48
CA THR A 4 6.58 5.24 0.18
C THR A 4 5.87 6.59 0.30
N LEU A 5 6.51 7.55 0.96
CA LEU A 5 6.09 8.96 1.00
C LEU A 5 7.06 9.77 0.16
N VAL A 6 6.53 10.54 -0.79
CA VAL A 6 7.30 11.48 -1.60
C VAL A 6 6.85 12.90 -1.27
N ILE A 7 7.81 13.75 -0.91
CA ILE A 7 7.59 15.18 -0.65
C ILE A 7 8.40 15.96 -1.67
N VAL A 8 7.74 16.66 -2.59
CA VAL A 8 8.39 17.56 -3.54
C VAL A 8 8.48 18.95 -2.92
N LEU A 9 9.71 19.43 -2.74
CA LEU A 9 9.98 20.74 -2.16
C LEU A 9 9.49 21.86 -3.08
N PRO A 10 9.13 23.04 -2.56
CA PRO A 10 8.67 24.16 -3.36
C PRO A 10 9.82 24.76 -4.19
N ASN A 11 10.08 24.19 -5.37
CA ASN A 11 11.05 24.65 -6.35
C ASN A 11 10.44 24.73 -7.75
N ALA A 12 10.97 25.62 -8.58
CA ALA A 12 10.52 25.77 -9.96
C ALA A 12 10.98 24.58 -10.82
N HIS A 13 10.01 23.88 -11.44
CA HIS A 13 10.26 22.82 -12.42
C HIS A 13 9.02 22.57 -13.30
N ILE A 14 9.24 22.02 -14.50
CA ILE A 14 8.22 21.57 -15.45
C ILE A 14 8.46 20.09 -15.80
N GLY A 15 7.39 19.30 -15.90
CA GLY A 15 7.43 17.84 -16.01
C GLY A 15 7.79 17.17 -14.68
N GLY A 16 8.25 15.92 -14.74
CA GLY A 16 8.58 15.18 -13.52
C GLY A 16 7.38 14.58 -12.79
N ASP A 17 6.27 14.34 -13.49
CA ASP A 17 5.09 13.68 -12.93
C ASP A 17 5.46 12.32 -12.38
N LEU A 18 4.92 11.99 -11.20
CA LEU A 18 5.05 10.67 -10.60
C LEU A 18 3.83 9.84 -11.00
N VAL A 19 4.05 8.84 -11.85
CA VAL A 19 3.02 7.88 -12.27
C VAL A 19 3.07 6.69 -11.32
N ILE A 20 1.92 6.31 -10.78
CA ILE A 20 1.76 5.23 -9.80
C ILE A 20 0.67 4.28 -10.30
N GLU A 21 0.98 2.99 -10.34
CA GLU A 21 0.11 1.94 -10.88
C GLU A 21 -0.06 0.84 -9.83
N LEU A 22 -1.31 0.46 -9.55
CA LEU A 22 -1.67 -0.65 -8.66
C LEU A 22 -2.83 -1.45 -9.29
N GLY A 23 -2.50 -2.59 -9.88
CA GLY A 23 -3.47 -3.36 -10.67
C GLY A 23 -3.97 -2.53 -11.85
N GLU A 24 -5.29 -2.36 -11.97
CA GLU A 24 -5.92 -1.54 -13.01
C GLU A 24 -5.98 -0.04 -12.66
N LYS A 25 -5.57 0.34 -11.44
CA LYS A 25 -5.64 1.74 -10.98
C LYS A 25 -4.36 2.47 -11.34
N ASN A 26 -4.51 3.58 -12.06
CA ASN A 26 -3.42 4.48 -12.41
C ASN A 26 -3.65 5.86 -11.79
N HIS A 27 -2.61 6.42 -11.18
CA HIS A 27 -2.64 7.74 -10.58
C HIS A 27 -1.43 8.56 -11.03
N ILE A 28 -1.67 9.81 -11.39
CA ILE A 28 -0.63 10.77 -11.80
C ILE A 28 -0.56 11.86 -10.74
N PHE A 29 0.58 11.97 -10.08
CA PHE A 29 0.87 13.04 -9.14
C PHE A 29 1.77 14.09 -9.80
N SER A 30 1.19 15.28 -10.04
CA SER A 30 1.89 16.38 -10.69
C SER A 30 2.38 17.44 -9.71
N SER A 31 3.70 17.62 -9.66
CA SER A 31 4.36 18.56 -8.78
C SER A 31 4.84 19.84 -9.46
N GLU A 32 4.78 19.92 -10.79
CA GLU A 32 5.30 21.06 -11.54
C GLU A 32 4.65 22.38 -11.12
N ALA A 33 5.47 23.44 -11.13
CA ALA A 33 5.09 24.81 -10.81
C ALA A 33 6.24 25.77 -11.14
N ILE A 34 5.91 26.97 -11.61
CA ILE A 34 6.91 28.03 -11.88
C ILE A 34 7.23 28.85 -10.61
N LYS A 35 6.24 29.06 -9.74
CA LYS A 35 6.39 29.79 -8.46
C LYS A 35 5.64 29.06 -7.34
N PRO A 36 6.09 27.87 -6.92
CA PRO A 36 5.43 27.13 -5.85
C PRO A 36 5.61 27.83 -4.51
N ILE A 37 4.54 27.80 -3.70
CA ILE A 37 4.53 28.35 -2.34
C ILE A 37 4.64 27.23 -1.31
N ASN A 38 4.02 26.07 -1.60
CA ASN A 38 3.92 24.94 -0.68
C ASN A 38 4.59 23.70 -1.27
N ALA A 39 5.11 22.84 -0.39
CA ALA A 39 5.48 21.49 -0.77
C ALA A 39 4.23 20.69 -1.19
N LYS A 40 4.40 19.77 -2.14
CA LYS A 40 3.37 18.80 -2.51
C LYS A 40 3.83 17.42 -2.08
N CYS A 41 2.95 16.60 -1.52
CA CYS A 41 3.28 15.25 -1.11
C CYS A 41 2.26 14.22 -1.57
N ILE A 42 2.73 12.97 -1.69
CA ILE A 42 1.90 11.80 -1.94
C ILE A 42 2.49 10.59 -1.24
N ALA A 43 1.62 9.71 -0.73
CA ALA A 43 2.00 8.41 -0.23
C ALA A 43 1.29 7.31 -1.03
N PHE A 44 1.99 6.20 -1.25
CA PHE A 44 1.45 5.04 -1.95
C PHE A 44 2.04 3.74 -1.38
N TYR A 45 1.35 2.61 -1.58
CA TYR A 45 1.78 1.32 -1.06
C TYR A 45 3.05 0.81 -1.76
N ALA A 46 3.82 0.00 -1.05
CA ALA A 46 5.14 -0.47 -1.50
C ALA A 46 5.08 -1.41 -2.71
N ASP A 47 3.92 -1.96 -3.00
CA ASP A 47 3.64 -2.84 -4.14
C ASP A 47 3.10 -2.11 -5.36
N CYS A 48 2.98 -0.78 -5.32
CA CYS A 48 2.68 -0.01 -6.51
C CYS A 48 3.92 0.08 -7.42
N ASN A 49 3.75 -0.20 -8.70
CA ASN A 49 4.71 0.20 -9.72
C ASN A 49 4.70 1.72 -9.79
N HIS A 50 5.87 2.34 -9.87
CA HIS A 50 5.94 3.80 -9.95
C HIS A 50 7.13 4.25 -10.78
N LYS A 51 6.97 5.38 -11.47
CA LYS A 51 8.03 6.02 -12.26
C LYS A 51 7.88 7.53 -12.23
N VAL A 52 9.02 8.22 -12.32
CA VAL A 52 9.05 9.68 -12.49
C VAL A 52 9.28 9.97 -13.97
N GLU A 53 8.38 10.72 -14.57
CA GLU A 53 8.50 11.18 -15.95
C GLU A 53 9.64 12.20 -16.10
N LYS A 54 10.06 12.47 -17.33
CA LYS A 54 11.17 13.38 -17.59
C LYS A 54 10.85 14.80 -17.09
N VAL A 55 11.79 15.39 -16.34
CA VAL A 55 11.79 16.83 -16.05
C VAL A 55 12.21 17.56 -17.33
N LYS A 56 11.36 18.48 -17.79
CA LYS A 56 11.52 19.23 -19.04
C LYS A 56 12.24 20.55 -18.82
N ASP A 57 12.06 21.17 -17.66
CA ASP A 57 12.73 22.41 -17.27
C ASP A 57 12.89 22.50 -15.75
N GLY A 58 13.95 23.20 -15.29
CA GLY A 58 14.27 23.34 -13.87
C GLY A 58 14.77 22.05 -13.20
N PHE A 59 14.60 21.96 -11.87
CA PHE A 59 15.11 20.85 -11.05
C PHE A 59 14.07 20.36 -10.05
N ARG A 60 13.53 19.15 -10.26
CA ARG A 60 12.60 18.53 -9.30
C ARG A 60 13.35 17.99 -8.08
N ILE A 61 13.33 18.73 -6.97
CA ILE A 61 13.90 18.30 -5.69
C ILE A 61 12.83 17.61 -4.84
N ALA A 62 13.06 16.36 -4.46
CA ALA A 62 12.14 15.57 -3.65
C ALA A 62 12.85 14.81 -2.53
N LEU A 63 12.13 14.64 -1.41
CA LEU A 63 12.49 13.76 -0.31
C LEU A 63 11.62 12.51 -0.40
N THR A 64 12.24 11.33 -0.40
CA THR A 64 11.55 10.04 -0.47
C THR A 64 11.82 9.24 0.79
N TYR A 65 10.76 8.85 1.48
CA TYR A 65 10.82 8.11 2.73
C TYR A 65 10.11 6.77 2.60
N ASN A 66 10.69 5.74 3.20
CA ASN A 66 10.03 4.47 3.42
C ASN A 66 9.08 4.60 4.62
N LEU A 67 7.81 4.29 4.43
CA LEU A 67 6.84 4.18 5.50
C LEU A 67 6.92 2.78 6.11
N VAL A 68 7.15 2.72 7.42
CA VAL A 68 7.28 1.47 8.17
C VAL A 68 6.29 1.50 9.32
N LEU A 69 5.35 0.55 9.34
CA LEU A 69 4.53 0.33 10.53
C LEU A 69 5.41 -0.27 11.63
N LYS A 70 5.45 0.40 12.78
CA LYS A 70 5.92 -0.22 14.01
C LYS A 70 4.75 -0.98 14.60
N THR A 71 4.90 -2.29 14.73
CA THR A 71 3.96 -3.10 15.49
C THR A 71 4.32 -2.97 16.96
N GLU A 72 3.54 -2.19 17.71
CA GLU A 72 3.26 -2.61 19.08
C GLU A 72 2.34 -3.84 18.98
N GLU A 73 2.44 -4.79 19.91
CA GLU A 73 1.49 -5.90 19.97
C GLU A 73 0.10 -5.33 20.23
N LEU A 74 -0.61 -4.99 19.16
CA LEU A 74 -2.05 -4.78 19.21
C LEU A 74 -2.63 -6.15 19.54
N VAL A 75 -2.95 -6.34 20.82
CA VAL A 75 -3.87 -7.38 21.27
C VAL A 75 -5.21 -7.01 20.66
N LEU A 76 -5.43 -7.44 19.41
CA LEU A 76 -6.75 -7.44 18.83
C LEU A 76 -7.60 -8.29 19.77
N PRO A 77 -8.73 -7.77 20.31
CA PRO A 77 -9.63 -8.60 21.07
C PRO A 77 -10.01 -9.78 20.17
N PRO A 78 -10.08 -11.01 20.69
CA PRO A 78 -10.51 -12.15 19.89
C PRO A 78 -11.86 -11.79 19.28
N LEU A 79 -11.90 -11.65 17.96
CA LEU A 79 -13.15 -11.70 17.20
C LEU A 79 -13.54 -13.18 17.14
N GLU A 80 -13.92 -13.73 18.30
CA GLU A 80 -14.48 -15.07 18.39
C GLU A 80 -15.95 -15.01 17.99
N ASP A 81 -16.20 -15.14 16.68
CA ASP A 81 -17.52 -15.44 16.18
C ASP A 81 -17.71 -16.97 16.21
N SER A 82 -18.37 -17.46 17.26
CA SER A 82 -18.58 -18.90 17.46
C SER A 82 -19.34 -19.54 16.31
N ARG A 83 -20.26 -18.80 15.66
CA ARG A 83 -21.03 -19.31 14.51
C ARG A 83 -20.15 -19.47 13.29
N LEU A 84 -19.26 -18.50 13.04
CA LEU A 84 -18.29 -18.62 11.96
C LEU A 84 -17.34 -19.80 12.21
N CYS A 85 -16.85 -19.96 13.43
CA CYS A 85 -16.00 -21.09 13.80
C CYS A 85 -16.70 -22.44 13.60
N GLU A 86 -17.97 -22.57 13.99
CA GLU A 86 -18.75 -23.79 13.78
C GLU A 86 -19.00 -24.06 12.29
N ALA A 87 -19.42 -23.05 11.53
CA ALA A 87 -19.68 -23.19 10.09
C ALA A 87 -18.43 -23.59 9.30
N VAL A 88 -17.27 -23.02 9.64
CA VAL A 88 -15.99 -23.41 9.02
C VAL A 88 -15.64 -24.85 9.37
N LYS A 89 -15.77 -25.27 10.63
CA LYS A 89 -15.51 -26.67 11.04
C LYS A 89 -16.42 -27.65 10.30
N GLU A 90 -17.72 -27.38 10.29
CA GLU A 90 -18.70 -28.24 9.62
C GLU A 90 -18.40 -28.37 8.12
N TYR A 91 -18.07 -27.28 7.43
CA TYR A 91 -17.76 -27.33 6.00
C TYR A 91 -16.57 -28.23 5.66
N PHE A 92 -15.52 -28.24 6.49
CA PHE A 92 -14.31 -29.02 6.26
C PHE A 92 -14.40 -30.46 6.81
N ASP A 93 -15.17 -30.72 7.87
CA ASP A 93 -15.41 -32.07 8.40
C ASP A 93 -16.28 -32.93 7.47
N LEU A 94 -17.12 -32.31 6.65
CA LEU A 94 -18.05 -33.01 5.75
C LEU A 94 -17.41 -33.56 4.46
N LYS A 95 -16.09 -33.44 4.27
CA LYS A 95 -15.42 -33.84 3.01
C LYS A 95 -14.34 -34.90 3.23
N GLU A 96 -14.38 -35.96 2.41
CA GLU A 96 -13.41 -37.06 2.42
C GLU A 96 -12.04 -36.68 1.84
N GLU A 97 -11.92 -35.55 1.14
CA GLU A 97 -10.67 -35.05 0.55
C GLU A 97 -10.17 -33.78 1.28
N GLU A 98 -8.85 -33.69 1.47
CA GLU A 98 -8.18 -32.52 2.05
C GLU A 98 -8.41 -31.26 1.19
N GLN A 99 -9.37 -30.43 1.59
CA GLN A 99 -9.60 -29.12 0.98
C GLN A 99 -8.78 -28.05 1.70
N LYS A 100 -8.09 -27.20 0.93
CA LYS A 100 -7.31 -26.08 1.46
C LYS A 100 -8.13 -24.80 1.36
N LEU A 101 -8.25 -24.06 2.46
CA LEU A 101 -8.75 -22.70 2.46
C LEU A 101 -7.66 -21.77 1.90
N VAL A 102 -7.98 -21.00 0.85
CA VAL A 102 -7.08 -20.00 0.28
C VAL A 102 -7.76 -18.64 0.37
N CYS A 103 -7.15 -17.72 1.10
CA CYS A 103 -7.56 -16.32 1.16
C CYS A 103 -6.68 -15.52 0.20
N PHE A 104 -7.28 -14.86 -0.79
CA PHE A 104 -6.58 -13.98 -1.70
C PHE A 104 -6.45 -12.59 -1.07
N LEU A 105 -5.21 -12.11 -0.99
CA LEU A 105 -4.95 -10.74 -0.55
C LEU A 105 -4.77 -9.85 -1.78
N ASN A 106 -5.35 -8.65 -1.72
CA ASN A 106 -5.29 -7.67 -2.82
C ASN A 106 -3.94 -6.97 -2.98
N HIS A 107 -2.99 -7.24 -2.08
CA HIS A 107 -1.69 -6.60 -2.04
C HIS A 107 -0.56 -7.63 -2.05
N SER A 108 0.59 -7.22 -2.59
CA SER A 108 1.81 -7.99 -2.46
C SER A 108 2.48 -7.70 -1.11
N TYR A 109 2.91 -8.76 -0.43
CA TYR A 109 3.55 -8.70 0.88
C TYR A 109 4.95 -9.30 0.83
N THR A 110 5.85 -8.71 1.62
CA THR A 110 7.09 -9.38 2.00
C THR A 110 6.79 -10.34 3.15
N GLU A 111 7.69 -11.29 3.42
CA GLU A 111 7.56 -12.21 4.55
C GLU A 111 7.32 -11.47 5.89
N HIS A 112 8.04 -10.36 6.11
CA HIS A 112 7.82 -9.51 7.28
C HIS A 112 6.49 -8.75 7.30
N GLY A 113 5.91 -8.47 6.13
CA GLY A 113 4.66 -7.73 5.97
C GLY A 113 3.41 -8.59 6.03
N LEU A 114 3.53 -9.92 5.90
CA LEU A 114 2.41 -10.86 5.94
C LEU A 114 2.09 -11.24 7.40
N LYS A 115 1.62 -10.27 8.19
CA LYS A 115 1.11 -10.50 9.54
C LYS A 115 -0.24 -9.81 9.69
N TRP A 116 -1.16 -10.46 10.41
CA TRP A 116 -2.55 -10.01 10.59
C TRP A 116 -2.69 -8.55 11.02
N ASN A 117 -1.80 -8.08 11.90
CA ASN A 117 -1.82 -6.73 12.45
C ASN A 117 -1.24 -5.64 11.52
N ILE A 118 -0.74 -6.00 10.34
CA ILE A 118 -0.11 -5.08 9.36
C ILE A 118 -0.51 -5.38 7.92
N LEU A 119 -1.62 -6.11 7.70
CA LEU A 119 -2.19 -6.27 6.38
C LEU A 119 -2.60 -4.89 5.81
N LYS A 120 -2.33 -4.68 4.53
CA LYS A 120 -2.70 -3.49 3.76
C LYS A 120 -4.15 -3.63 3.27
N GLY A 121 -4.92 -2.55 3.38
CA GLY A 121 -6.29 -2.47 2.86
C GLY A 121 -7.33 -3.23 3.69
N GLU A 122 -8.55 -3.30 3.19
CA GLU A 122 -9.63 -4.09 3.79
C GLU A 122 -9.48 -5.55 3.37
N VAL A 123 -9.60 -6.47 4.33
CA VAL A 123 -9.72 -7.90 4.07
C VAL A 123 -11.14 -8.12 3.56
N GLY A 124 -11.28 -8.55 2.31
CA GLY A 124 -12.57 -8.85 1.67
C GLY A 124 -13.20 -10.13 2.19
#